data_AF-A0A9D0ZSV9-F1
#
_entry.id   AF-A0A9D0ZSV9-F1
#
_cell.length_a   1.000
_cell.length_b   1.000
_cell.length_c   1.000
_cell.angle_alpha   90.00
_cell.angle_beta   90.00
_cell.angle_gamma   90.00
#
_symmetry.space_group_name_H-M   'P 1'
#
loop_
_entity.id
_entity.type
_entity.pdbx_description
1 polymer ?
#
loop_
_entity_poly.entity_id
_entity_poly.type
_entity_poly.pdbx_seq_one_letter_code
_entity_poly.pdbx_strand_id
1 'polypeptide(L)'
;MAFLDENGLSHLWLKITNKITDMLPGVFKGATSSAAGETGTVPAPSAGAATRFLCSNGTWAEPPGKEYEPFSGASASSNGAAGLVPAPSSGENNMLLFGDGDWKSLQIGYEHDSSGKMILTLLKDTTEIYRVPFPDATQSAGGFFSRTDKAKLDGFSAASEYAKKSDISSVYKYKGSVANAAALPTSGQAVGDTYDIKAASSYGPAGTNVAWNGSAWDALGGALDLEAITNADIDEICV
;
A
#
# COMPACT_ATOMS: atom_id res chain seq x y z
N MET A 1 3.75 106.75 -30.11
CA MET A 1 3.80 105.31 -29.82
C MET A 1 2.64 104.70 -30.60
N ALA A 2 2.91 104.00 -31.70
CA ALA A 2 1.84 103.38 -32.49
C ALA A 2 1.41 102.11 -31.73
N PHE A 3 0.20 102.11 -31.18
CA PHE A 3 -0.38 100.91 -30.58
C PHE A 3 -0.88 100.01 -31.72
N LEU A 4 -0.60 98.71 -31.63
CA LEU A 4 -1.15 97.72 -32.55
C LEU A 4 -2.68 97.70 -32.38
N ASP A 5 -3.42 97.65 -33.49
CA ASP A 5 -4.87 97.41 -33.45
C ASP A 5 -5.17 95.95 -33.04
N GLU A 6 -6.44 95.63 -32.81
CA GLU A 6 -6.89 94.30 -32.35
C GLU A 6 -6.46 93.16 -33.30
N ASN A 7 -6.40 93.42 -34.60
CA ASN A 7 -5.93 92.46 -35.61
C ASN A 7 -4.40 92.31 -35.61
N GLY A 8 -3.66 93.40 -35.37
CA GLY A 8 -2.20 93.41 -35.27
C GLY A 8 -1.68 92.67 -34.03
N LEU A 9 -2.40 92.78 -32.90
CA LEU A 9 -2.11 92.00 -31.69
C LEU A 9 -2.34 90.50 -31.92
N SER A 10 -3.44 90.12 -32.57
CA SER A 10 -3.75 88.72 -32.92
C SER A 10 -2.72 88.11 -33.88
N HIS A 11 -2.30 88.85 -34.92
CA HIS A 11 -1.29 88.38 -35.86
C HIS A 11 0.09 88.21 -35.22
N LEU A 12 0.48 89.15 -34.35
CA LEU A 12 1.72 89.05 -33.58
C LEU A 12 1.66 87.83 -32.64
N TRP A 13 0.55 87.64 -31.94
CA TRP A 13 0.32 86.50 -31.06
C TRP A 13 0.40 85.16 -31.80
N LEU A 14 -0.21 85.04 -32.98
CA LEU A 14 -0.13 83.84 -33.80
C LEU A 14 1.30 83.54 -34.26
N LYS A 15 2.06 84.56 -34.69
CA LYS A 15 3.47 84.42 -35.06
C LYS A 15 4.33 83.96 -33.88
N ILE A 16 4.12 84.54 -32.70
CA ILE A 16 4.83 84.16 -31.47
C ILE A 16 4.46 82.72 -31.09
N THR A 17 3.17 82.37 -31.12
CA THR A 17 2.69 81.03 -30.75
C THR A 17 3.23 79.96 -31.69
N ASN A 18 3.20 80.21 -33.01
CA ASN A 18 3.77 79.29 -34.00
C ASN A 18 5.28 79.15 -33.81
N LYS A 19 5.99 80.27 -33.55
CA LYS A 19 7.44 80.24 -33.31
C LYS A 19 7.80 79.46 -32.04
N ILE A 20 7.02 79.61 -30.96
CA ILE A 20 7.19 78.82 -29.73
C ILE A 20 6.90 77.35 -30.00
N THR A 21 5.85 77.04 -30.77
CA THR A 21 5.49 75.67 -31.14
C THR A 21 6.59 74.99 -31.98
N ASP A 22 7.19 75.70 -32.93
CA ASP A 22 8.32 75.21 -33.73
C ASP A 22 9.60 75.00 -32.89
N MET A 23 9.70 75.65 -31.73
CA MET A 23 10.80 75.49 -30.79
C MET A 23 10.58 74.34 -29.79
N LEU A 24 9.36 73.79 -29.70
CA LEU A 24 9.09 72.62 -28.88
C LEU A 24 9.58 71.36 -29.61
N PRO A 25 10.23 70.42 -28.90
CA PRO A 25 10.61 69.15 -29.50
C PRO A 25 9.36 68.41 -29.99
N GLY A 26 9.48 67.71 -31.11
CA GLY A 26 8.40 66.91 -31.67
C GLY A 26 7.90 65.84 -30.68
N VAL A 27 6.70 65.31 -30.94
CA VAL A 27 6.19 64.16 -30.16
C VAL A 27 7.00 62.93 -30.56
N PHE A 28 7.60 62.27 -29.58
CA PHE A 28 8.30 61.02 -29.79
C PHE A 28 7.36 59.96 -30.40
N LYS A 29 7.82 59.28 -31.44
CA LYS A 29 7.14 58.10 -32.00
C LYS A 29 8.09 56.91 -31.99
N GLY A 30 7.61 55.78 -31.49
CA GLY A 30 8.38 54.52 -31.47
C GLY A 30 8.64 53.97 -32.87
N ALA A 31 9.66 53.12 -32.98
CA ALA A 31 9.95 52.38 -34.21
C ALA A 31 8.99 51.19 -34.39
N THR A 32 8.80 50.75 -35.63
CA THR A 32 8.16 49.46 -35.96
C THR A 32 9.23 48.43 -36.35
N SER A 33 8.82 47.22 -36.73
CA SER A 33 9.74 46.21 -37.28
C SER A 33 10.43 46.67 -38.57
N SER A 34 9.85 47.61 -39.32
CA SER A 34 10.31 48.03 -40.65
C SER A 34 10.53 49.53 -40.82
N ALA A 35 10.15 50.38 -39.86
CA ALA A 35 10.31 51.83 -39.92
C ALA A 35 10.96 52.37 -38.64
N ALA A 36 11.85 53.35 -38.81
CA ALA A 36 12.42 54.11 -37.69
C ALA A 36 11.34 54.98 -37.03
N GLY A 37 11.54 55.26 -35.74
CA GLY A 37 10.72 56.22 -35.00
C GLY A 37 11.08 57.67 -35.33
N GLU A 38 10.39 58.60 -34.68
CA GLU A 38 10.66 60.03 -34.77
C GLU A 38 11.32 60.55 -33.48
N THR A 39 12.23 61.51 -33.63
CA THR A 39 12.88 62.19 -32.51
C THR A 39 11.86 63.04 -31.75
N GLY A 40 11.98 63.02 -30.41
CA GLY A 40 11.33 63.99 -29.53
C GLY A 40 12.37 64.68 -28.66
N THR A 41 12.28 64.51 -27.33
CA THR A 41 13.35 64.85 -26.39
C THR A 41 14.42 63.76 -26.27
N VAL A 42 14.20 62.62 -26.91
CA VAL A 42 15.09 61.46 -26.91
C VAL A 42 15.54 61.14 -28.35
N PRO A 43 16.72 60.50 -28.54
CA PRO A 43 17.15 60.03 -29.85
C PRO A 43 16.11 59.11 -30.50
N ALA A 44 15.89 59.26 -31.81
CA ALA A 44 14.98 58.39 -32.54
C ALA A 44 15.45 56.92 -32.53
N PRO A 45 14.58 55.95 -32.22
CA PRO A 45 14.89 54.53 -32.36
C PRO A 45 14.96 54.16 -33.85
N SER A 46 15.94 53.34 -34.22
CA SER A 46 16.07 52.80 -35.58
C SER A 46 14.95 51.80 -35.90
N ALA A 47 14.71 51.50 -37.18
CA ALA A 47 13.80 50.42 -37.58
C ALA A 47 14.21 49.10 -36.89
N GLY A 48 13.22 48.31 -36.45
CA GLY A 48 13.43 47.07 -35.69
C GLY A 48 13.61 47.26 -34.18
N ALA A 49 13.75 48.49 -33.67
CA ALA A 49 13.98 48.76 -32.25
C ALA A 49 12.69 48.83 -31.39
N ALA A 50 11.58 48.25 -31.83
CA ALA A 50 10.27 48.35 -31.17
C ALA A 50 10.24 47.80 -29.73
N THR A 51 11.20 46.95 -29.35
CA THR A 51 11.29 46.27 -28.03
C THR A 51 12.46 46.78 -27.17
N ARG A 52 13.14 47.85 -27.57
CA ARG A 52 14.31 48.40 -26.87
C ARG A 52 13.91 49.44 -25.82
N PHE A 53 14.79 49.68 -24.85
CA PHE A 53 14.66 50.73 -23.84
C PHE A 53 15.81 51.75 -23.92
N LEU A 54 15.56 53.01 -23.58
CA LEU A 54 16.58 54.05 -23.56
C LEU A 54 17.38 54.01 -22.25
N CYS A 55 18.69 53.83 -22.35
CA CYS A 55 19.62 53.79 -21.23
C CYS A 55 20.04 55.19 -20.75
N SER A 56 20.54 55.30 -19.52
CA SER A 56 21.04 56.58 -18.94
C SER A 56 22.22 57.17 -19.70
N ASN A 57 22.91 56.38 -20.52
CA ASN A 57 23.97 56.82 -21.43
C ASN A 57 23.43 57.37 -22.77
N GLY A 58 22.11 57.47 -22.95
CA GLY A 58 21.47 57.99 -24.16
C GLY A 58 21.35 57.02 -25.33
N THR A 59 21.60 55.72 -25.11
CA THR A 59 21.54 54.69 -26.17
C THR A 59 20.35 53.74 -25.98
N TRP A 60 19.78 53.25 -27.09
CA TRP A 60 18.70 52.25 -27.04
C TRP A 60 19.27 50.83 -26.90
N ALA A 61 18.91 50.13 -25.84
CA ALA A 61 19.37 48.77 -25.54
C ALA A 61 18.23 47.75 -25.57
N GLU A 62 18.56 46.50 -25.90
CA GLU A 62 17.65 45.38 -25.68
C GLU A 62 17.55 45.08 -24.18
N PRO A 63 16.36 44.78 -23.65
CA PRO A 63 16.23 44.22 -22.30
C PRO A 63 17.19 43.04 -22.15
N PRO A 64 17.97 42.95 -21.07
CA PRO A 64 18.83 41.81 -20.85
C PRO A 64 17.95 40.55 -20.72
N GLY A 65 17.82 39.80 -21.81
CA GLY A 65 17.18 38.50 -21.82
C GLY A 65 18.11 37.50 -21.17
N LYS A 66 17.62 36.79 -20.14
CA LYS A 66 18.26 35.55 -19.69
C LYS A 66 17.50 34.41 -20.33
N GLU A 67 18.06 33.88 -21.42
CA GLU A 67 17.57 32.64 -22.01
C GLU A 67 17.99 31.48 -21.11
N TYR A 68 17.08 30.54 -20.91
CA TYR A 68 17.33 29.34 -20.13
C TYR A 68 17.16 28.15 -21.05
N GLU A 69 18.18 27.30 -21.08
CA GLU A 69 18.07 26.03 -21.78
C GLU A 69 17.01 25.14 -21.10
N PRO A 70 16.27 24.32 -21.86
CA PRO A 70 15.37 23.34 -21.30
C PRO A 70 16.11 22.37 -20.37
N PHE A 71 15.47 22.02 -19.26
CA PHE A 71 15.95 20.95 -18.40
C PHE A 71 16.01 19.62 -19.17
N SER A 72 17.11 18.88 -19.01
CA SER A 72 17.20 17.49 -19.46
C SER A 72 17.55 16.58 -18.27
N GLY A 73 16.81 15.49 -18.13
CA GLY A 73 17.04 14.50 -17.08
C GLY A 73 18.33 13.71 -17.30
N ALA A 74 18.91 13.20 -16.21
CA ALA A 74 20.01 12.25 -16.28
C ALA A 74 19.55 10.89 -16.80
N SER A 75 20.49 10.08 -17.29
CA SER A 75 20.32 8.64 -17.48
C SER A 75 21.09 7.87 -16.40
N ALA A 76 21.06 6.54 -16.44
CA ALA A 76 21.89 5.72 -15.54
C ALA A 76 23.40 5.93 -15.75
N SER A 77 23.81 6.45 -16.92
CA SER A 77 25.21 6.56 -17.34
C SER A 77 25.62 7.94 -17.87
N SER A 78 24.72 8.92 -17.88
CA SER A 78 24.99 10.28 -18.39
C SER A 78 24.33 11.31 -17.49
N ASN A 79 25.04 12.41 -17.23
CA ASN A 79 24.46 13.56 -16.55
C ASN A 79 23.33 14.19 -17.37
N GLY A 80 22.36 14.78 -16.68
CA GLY A 80 21.40 15.71 -17.29
C GLY A 80 22.00 17.11 -17.44
N ALA A 81 21.18 18.06 -17.88
CA ALA A 81 21.55 19.47 -17.97
C ALA A 81 20.65 20.32 -17.06
N ALA A 82 21.26 21.35 -16.46
CA ALA A 82 20.52 22.35 -15.71
C ALA A 82 19.65 23.16 -16.67
N GLY A 83 18.37 23.32 -16.30
CA GLY A 83 17.53 24.37 -16.83
C GLY A 83 17.33 25.44 -15.76
N LEU A 84 16.11 25.51 -15.22
CA LEU A 84 15.79 26.32 -14.02
C LEU A 84 15.96 25.56 -12.70
N VAL A 85 16.47 24.32 -12.76
CA VAL A 85 16.73 23.45 -11.61
C VAL A 85 18.17 22.93 -11.69
N PRO A 86 18.77 22.51 -10.55
CA PRO A 86 20.09 21.88 -10.55
C PRO A 86 20.17 20.68 -11.51
N ALA A 87 21.28 20.55 -12.22
CA ALA A 87 21.49 19.43 -13.14
C ALA A 87 21.60 18.11 -12.35
N PRO A 88 20.80 17.08 -12.67
CA PRO A 88 20.97 15.76 -12.09
C PRO A 88 22.23 15.11 -12.67
N SER A 89 22.96 14.41 -11.81
CA SER A 89 24.13 13.61 -12.16
C SER A 89 23.71 12.24 -12.73
N SER A 90 24.62 11.59 -13.45
CA SER A 90 24.45 10.22 -13.90
C SER A 90 24.03 9.29 -12.74
N GLY A 91 23.02 8.46 -12.98
CA GLY A 91 22.44 7.56 -11.96
C GLY A 91 21.27 8.16 -11.18
N GLU A 92 21.02 9.47 -11.30
CA GLU A 92 19.89 10.16 -10.63
C GLU A 92 18.60 10.15 -11.48
N ASN A 93 18.54 9.33 -12.52
CA ASN A 93 17.41 9.26 -13.46
C ASN A 93 16.07 8.79 -12.83
N ASN A 94 16.09 8.35 -11.58
CA ASN A 94 14.92 7.95 -10.79
C ASN A 94 14.74 8.78 -9.50
N MET A 95 15.45 9.90 -9.38
CA MET A 95 15.39 10.78 -8.20
C MET A 95 14.34 11.88 -8.36
N LEU A 96 13.96 12.48 -7.23
CA LEU A 96 13.07 13.63 -7.15
C LEU A 96 13.85 14.83 -6.62
N LEU A 97 13.54 16.03 -7.14
CA LEU A 97 14.07 17.28 -6.62
C LEU A 97 13.25 17.70 -5.39
N PHE A 98 13.91 17.88 -4.24
CA PHE A 98 13.26 18.31 -3.01
C PHE A 98 13.44 19.82 -2.77
N GLY A 99 12.67 20.38 -1.83
CA GLY A 99 12.70 21.81 -1.52
C GLY A 99 14.02 22.31 -0.92
N ASP A 100 14.93 21.41 -0.56
CA ASP A 100 16.32 21.71 -0.17
C ASP A 100 17.24 21.93 -1.39
N GLY A 101 16.75 21.67 -2.62
CA GLY A 101 17.49 21.88 -3.86
C GLY A 101 18.29 20.65 -4.31
N ASP A 102 18.21 19.53 -3.59
CA ASP A 102 18.94 18.31 -3.93
C ASP A 102 18.03 17.29 -4.63
N TRP A 103 18.65 16.50 -5.51
CA TRP A 103 18.06 15.27 -6.03
C TRP A 103 18.22 14.17 -4.99
N LYS A 104 17.11 13.56 -4.60
CA LYS A 104 17.09 12.46 -3.61
C LYS A 104 16.15 11.36 -4.05
N SER A 105 16.42 10.16 -3.59
CA SER A 105 15.55 9.02 -3.83
C SER A 105 14.36 9.05 -2.87
N LEU A 106 13.19 8.61 -3.35
CA LEU A 106 12.04 8.33 -2.50
C LEU A 106 11.76 6.83 -2.60
N GLN A 107 11.84 6.16 -1.46
CA GLN A 107 11.73 4.71 -1.38
C GLN A 107 10.63 4.30 -0.40
N ILE A 108 10.03 3.14 -0.67
CA ILE A 108 9.11 2.47 0.25
C ILE A 108 9.87 1.30 0.86
N GLY A 109 10.14 1.37 2.16
CA GLY A 109 10.69 0.28 2.95
C GLY A 109 9.59 -0.51 3.64
N TYR A 110 9.88 -1.78 3.94
CA TYR A 110 9.04 -2.61 4.79
C TYR A 110 9.90 -3.31 5.85
N GLU A 111 9.37 -3.42 7.05
CA GLU A 111 9.98 -4.15 8.16
C GLU A 111 8.89 -4.84 8.99
N HIS A 112 9.29 -5.74 9.87
CA HIS A 112 8.41 -6.24 10.94
C HIS A 112 8.92 -5.71 12.28
N ASP A 113 8.02 -5.31 13.18
CA ASP A 113 8.42 -5.01 14.56
C ASP A 113 8.73 -6.29 15.36
N SER A 114 9.12 -6.11 16.62
CA SER A 114 9.40 -7.21 17.55
C SER A 114 8.21 -8.15 17.79
N SER A 115 7.00 -7.71 17.47
CA SER A 115 5.76 -8.50 17.58
C SER A 115 5.41 -9.20 16.27
N GLY A 116 6.21 -9.04 15.21
CA GLY A 116 5.98 -9.62 13.89
C GLY A 116 4.97 -8.85 13.05
N LYS A 117 4.67 -7.59 13.39
CA LYS A 117 3.72 -6.75 12.66
C LYS A 117 4.42 -5.97 11.57
N MET A 118 3.90 -5.98 10.33
CA MET A 118 4.55 -5.19 9.28
C MET A 118 4.35 -3.70 9.51
N ILE A 119 5.41 -2.96 9.19
CA ILE A 119 5.41 -1.52 9.05
C ILE A 119 5.80 -1.17 7.62
N LEU A 120 5.09 -0.19 7.06
CA LEU A 120 5.50 0.47 5.84
C LEU A 120 6.12 1.81 6.18
N THR A 121 7.31 2.08 5.63
CA THR A 121 8.05 3.32 5.87
C THR A 121 8.33 4.01 4.55
N LEU A 122 8.07 5.31 4.48
CA LEU A 122 8.54 6.16 3.39
C LEU A 122 9.90 6.74 3.79
N LEU A 123 10.90 6.47 2.96
CA LEU A 123 12.26 6.96 3.16
C LEU A 123 12.62 7.96 2.07
N LYS A 124 13.26 9.07 2.47
CA LYS A 124 14.03 9.94 1.57
C LYS A 124 15.50 9.57 1.74
N ASP A 125 16.07 9.03 0.68
CA ASP A 125 17.33 8.29 0.75
C ASP A 125 17.25 7.21 1.83
N THR A 126 18.00 7.36 2.91
CA THR A 126 18.00 6.43 4.04
C THR A 126 17.25 6.97 5.26
N THR A 127 16.62 8.14 5.15
CA THR A 127 15.96 8.81 6.27
C THR A 127 14.46 8.56 6.23
N GLU A 128 13.91 8.02 7.30
CA GLU A 128 12.46 7.88 7.47
C GLU A 128 11.78 9.26 7.51
N ILE A 129 10.76 9.45 6.69
CA ILE A 129 9.88 10.63 6.71
C ILE A 129 8.53 10.29 7.33
N TYR A 130 8.02 9.10 7.02
CA TYR A 130 6.70 8.69 7.43
C TYR A 130 6.64 7.21 7.70
N ARG A 131 5.93 6.84 8.77
CA ARG A 131 5.83 5.47 9.25
C ARG A 131 4.38 5.10 9.49
N VAL A 132 3.95 4.02 8.84
CA VAL A 132 2.58 3.51 8.97
C VAL A 132 2.65 2.09 9.54
N PRO A 133 2.38 1.92 10.85
CA PRO A 133 2.13 0.59 11.39
C PRO A 133 0.74 0.12 10.91
N PHE A 134 0.67 -1.07 10.32
CA PHE A 134 -0.62 -1.66 9.95
C PHE A 134 -1.29 -2.25 11.18
N PRO A 135 -2.50 -1.84 11.60
CA PRO A 135 -3.12 -2.31 12.82
C PRO A 135 -3.42 -3.82 12.78
N ASP A 136 -3.59 -4.40 13.97
CA ASP A 136 -4.03 -5.79 14.08
C ASP A 136 -5.48 -5.90 13.62
N ALA A 137 -5.81 -7.00 12.95
CA ALA A 137 -7.19 -7.28 12.62
C ALA A 137 -7.95 -7.59 13.92
N THR A 138 -9.09 -6.92 14.10
CA THR A 138 -9.98 -7.12 15.24
C THR A 138 -11.37 -7.54 14.75
N GLN A 139 -12.24 -7.89 15.69
CA GLN A 139 -13.64 -8.16 15.36
C GLN A 139 -14.44 -6.90 15.01
N SER A 140 -13.86 -5.70 15.06
CA SER A 140 -14.52 -4.41 14.73
C SER A 140 -13.82 -3.63 13.60
N ALA A 141 -12.54 -3.91 13.32
CA ALA A 141 -11.75 -3.27 12.26
C ALA A 141 -10.82 -4.28 11.57
N GLY A 142 -10.64 -4.15 10.26
CA GLY A 142 -9.67 -4.95 9.50
C GLY A 142 -8.22 -4.55 9.78
N GLY A 143 -7.31 -5.51 9.64
CA GLY A 143 -5.86 -5.34 9.66
C GLY A 143 -5.26 -5.86 8.36
N PHE A 144 -4.25 -6.73 8.42
CA PHE A 144 -3.73 -7.45 7.23
C PHE A 144 -4.75 -8.36 6.55
N PHE A 145 -5.77 -8.77 7.28
CA PHE A 145 -6.89 -9.54 6.77
C PHE A 145 -8.21 -8.85 7.15
N SER A 146 -9.27 -9.20 6.42
CA SER A 146 -10.56 -8.56 6.60
C SER A 146 -11.15 -8.86 7.98
N ARG A 147 -12.03 -7.98 8.48
CA ARG A 147 -12.84 -8.24 9.68
C ARG A 147 -13.59 -9.56 9.56
N THR A 148 -14.08 -9.87 8.35
CA THR A 148 -14.77 -11.13 8.04
C THR A 148 -13.87 -12.34 8.24
N ASP A 149 -12.62 -12.28 7.79
CA ASP A 149 -11.69 -13.40 7.94
C ASP A 149 -11.17 -13.51 9.39
N LYS A 150 -11.03 -12.39 10.11
CA LYS A 150 -10.76 -12.41 11.56
C LYS A 150 -11.89 -13.07 12.32
N ALA A 151 -13.14 -12.75 11.99
CA ALA A 151 -14.29 -13.39 12.63
C ALA A 151 -14.33 -14.91 12.36
N LYS A 152 -13.98 -15.35 11.14
CA LYS A 152 -13.85 -16.79 10.84
C LYS A 152 -12.73 -17.44 11.65
N LEU A 153 -11.58 -16.78 11.78
CA LEU A 153 -10.44 -17.28 12.55
C LEU A 153 -10.77 -17.38 14.05
N ASP A 154 -11.45 -16.37 14.60
CA ASP A 154 -11.90 -16.35 15.99
C ASP A 154 -13.02 -17.36 16.28
N GLY A 155 -13.71 -17.80 15.24
CA GLY A 155 -14.75 -18.82 15.34
C GLY A 155 -14.21 -20.24 15.59
N PHE A 156 -12.90 -20.47 15.46
CA PHE A 156 -12.29 -21.73 15.86
C PHE A 156 -12.09 -21.78 17.37
N SER A 157 -12.49 -22.90 17.98
CA SER A 157 -12.17 -23.21 19.36
C SER A 157 -10.66 -23.35 19.58
N ALA A 158 -10.24 -23.36 20.84
CA ALA A 158 -8.87 -23.72 21.17
C ALA A 158 -8.53 -25.10 20.58
N ALA A 159 -7.31 -25.27 20.06
CA ALA A 159 -6.88 -26.53 19.45
C ALA A 159 -7.03 -27.74 20.39
N SER A 160 -7.02 -27.52 21.70
CA SER A 160 -7.21 -28.54 22.74
C SER A 160 -8.66 -29.02 22.90
N GLU A 161 -9.65 -28.32 22.36
CA GLU A 161 -11.06 -28.74 22.41
C GLU A 161 -11.41 -29.73 21.30
N TYR A 162 -10.62 -29.77 20.23
CA TYR A 162 -10.81 -30.72 19.14
C TYR A 162 -10.20 -32.08 19.51
N ALA A 163 -10.97 -33.16 19.31
CA ALA A 163 -10.47 -34.51 19.50
C ALA A 163 -9.34 -34.81 18.50
N LYS A 164 -8.21 -35.31 18.99
CA LYS A 164 -7.13 -35.76 18.12
C LYS A 164 -7.52 -37.08 17.46
N LYS A 165 -6.86 -37.40 16.35
CA LYS A 165 -7.01 -38.71 15.70
C LYS A 165 -6.74 -39.86 16.68
N SER A 166 -5.78 -39.70 17.60
CA SER A 166 -5.50 -40.68 18.66
C SER A 166 -6.70 -40.92 19.57
N ASP A 167 -7.36 -39.84 19.99
CA ASP A 167 -8.45 -39.85 20.98
C ASP A 167 -9.68 -40.56 20.42
N ILE A 168 -9.97 -40.36 19.13
CA ILE A 168 -11.05 -41.05 18.42
C ILE A 168 -10.65 -42.48 18.08
N SER A 169 -9.39 -42.70 17.66
CA SER A 169 -8.98 -44.02 17.19
C SER A 169 -9.12 -45.10 18.26
N SER A 170 -8.95 -44.79 19.55
CA SER A 170 -9.16 -45.74 20.67
C SER A 170 -10.59 -46.20 20.87
N VAL A 171 -11.58 -45.58 20.23
CA VAL A 171 -12.99 -45.97 20.36
C VAL A 171 -13.29 -47.12 19.39
N TYR A 172 -13.30 -48.36 19.90
CA TYR A 172 -13.77 -49.58 19.20
C TYR A 172 -13.15 -49.82 17.82
N LYS A 173 -11.92 -50.36 17.80
CA LYS A 173 -11.16 -50.74 16.60
C LYS A 173 -11.43 -52.20 16.27
N TYR A 174 -12.44 -52.50 15.45
CA TYR A 174 -12.68 -53.89 15.04
C TYR A 174 -11.48 -54.48 14.27
N LYS A 175 -10.97 -55.61 14.74
CA LYS A 175 -9.78 -56.31 14.22
C LYS A 175 -10.11 -57.60 13.49
N GLY A 176 -11.35 -58.07 13.59
CA GLY A 176 -11.82 -59.29 12.95
C GLY A 176 -12.50 -60.24 13.94
N SER A 177 -12.68 -61.48 13.52
CA SER A 177 -13.22 -62.55 14.37
C SER A 177 -12.16 -63.62 14.61
N VAL A 178 -12.17 -64.22 15.80
CA VAL A 178 -11.33 -65.36 16.16
C VAL A 178 -12.21 -66.58 16.44
N ALA A 179 -11.70 -67.77 16.13
CA ALA A 179 -12.47 -69.00 16.32
C ALA A 179 -12.79 -69.28 17.81
N ASN A 180 -11.87 -68.94 18.72
CA ASN A 180 -12.00 -69.14 20.17
C ASN A 180 -11.08 -68.17 20.93
N ALA A 181 -11.23 -68.09 22.27
CA ALA A 181 -10.49 -67.14 23.10
C ALA A 181 -8.95 -67.33 23.08
N ALA A 182 -8.46 -68.55 22.87
CA ALA A 182 -7.02 -68.82 22.79
C ALA A 182 -6.35 -68.25 21.53
N ALA A 183 -7.15 -67.90 20.51
CA ALA A 183 -6.68 -67.30 19.27
C ALA A 183 -6.62 -65.76 19.32
N LEU A 184 -6.99 -65.13 20.45
CA LEU A 184 -6.79 -63.70 20.63
C LEU A 184 -5.29 -63.38 20.63
N PRO A 185 -4.86 -62.26 20.02
CA PRO A 185 -3.48 -61.81 20.09
C PRO A 185 -3.02 -61.69 21.54
N THR A 186 -1.76 -62.04 21.80
CA THR A 186 -1.08 -61.93 23.10
C THR A 186 -0.03 -60.82 23.16
N SER A 187 0.32 -60.22 22.02
CA SER A 187 1.19 -59.04 21.94
C SER A 187 0.77 -58.10 20.81
N GLY A 188 1.19 -56.84 20.90
CA GLY A 188 0.92 -55.82 19.87
C GLY A 188 -0.50 -55.26 19.85
N GLN A 189 -1.31 -55.55 20.87
CA GLN A 189 -2.66 -55.00 21.03
C GLN A 189 -2.60 -53.54 21.42
N ALA A 190 -3.49 -52.72 20.85
CA ALA A 190 -3.70 -51.35 21.27
C ALA A 190 -5.04 -51.21 22.01
N VAL A 191 -5.14 -50.25 22.92
CA VAL A 191 -6.42 -49.92 23.58
C VAL A 191 -7.51 -49.70 22.52
N GLY A 192 -8.65 -50.35 22.72
CA GLY A 192 -9.79 -50.33 21.83
C GLY A 192 -9.76 -51.35 20.70
N ASP A 193 -8.68 -52.11 20.50
CA ASP A 193 -8.71 -53.27 19.58
C ASP A 193 -9.84 -54.21 20.00
N THR A 194 -10.75 -54.55 19.10
CA THR A 194 -11.92 -55.38 19.36
C THR A 194 -11.94 -56.60 18.46
N TYR A 195 -12.15 -57.79 19.04
CA TYR A 195 -12.39 -59.02 18.31
C TYR A 195 -13.74 -59.63 18.67
N ASP A 196 -14.34 -60.30 17.71
CA ASP A 196 -15.49 -61.18 17.91
C ASP A 196 -15.02 -62.62 18.15
N ILE A 197 -15.42 -63.25 19.26
CA ILE A 197 -15.04 -64.64 19.57
C ILE A 197 -16.17 -65.59 19.17
N LYS A 198 -15.94 -66.41 18.14
CA LYS A 198 -16.99 -67.27 17.56
C LYS A 198 -17.46 -68.41 18.48
N ALA A 199 -16.62 -68.90 19.40
CA ALA A 199 -16.96 -69.97 20.34
C ALA A 199 -17.26 -69.42 21.75
N ALA A 200 -18.02 -70.18 22.55
CA ALA A 200 -18.21 -69.87 23.96
C ALA A 200 -16.89 -69.93 24.72
N SER A 201 -16.70 -69.04 25.69
CA SER A 201 -15.46 -68.91 26.47
C SER A 201 -15.71 -68.29 27.84
N SER A 202 -14.64 -68.08 28.61
CA SER A 202 -14.70 -67.34 29.88
C SER A 202 -15.18 -65.89 29.73
N TYR A 203 -15.16 -65.34 28.52
CA TYR A 203 -15.65 -63.99 28.24
C TYR A 203 -17.17 -63.93 28.02
N GLY A 204 -17.83 -65.07 27.80
CA GLY A 204 -19.27 -65.15 27.53
C GLY A 204 -19.63 -66.20 26.48
N PRO A 205 -20.90 -66.23 26.03
CA PRO A 205 -21.37 -67.16 25.01
C PRO A 205 -20.69 -66.94 23.64
N ALA A 206 -20.93 -67.86 22.71
CA ALA A 206 -20.47 -67.75 21.33
C ALA A 206 -20.92 -66.42 20.69
N GLY A 207 -19.99 -65.70 20.05
CA GLY A 207 -20.21 -64.37 19.48
C GLY A 207 -19.96 -63.21 20.46
N THR A 208 -19.31 -63.46 21.60
CA THR A 208 -18.94 -62.38 22.54
C THR A 208 -17.86 -61.50 21.91
N ASN A 209 -18.14 -60.18 21.85
CA ASN A 209 -17.14 -59.19 21.50
C ASN A 209 -16.28 -58.84 22.72
N VAL A 210 -14.97 -58.84 22.53
CA VAL A 210 -14.00 -58.40 23.54
C VAL A 210 -13.20 -57.23 23.01
N ALA A 211 -12.90 -56.25 23.86
CA ALA A 211 -12.00 -55.14 23.56
C ALA A 211 -10.79 -55.13 24.49
N TRP A 212 -9.62 -54.77 23.95
CA TRP A 212 -8.42 -54.59 24.75
C TRP A 212 -8.49 -53.28 25.53
N ASN A 213 -8.48 -53.36 26.85
CA ASN A 213 -8.54 -52.18 27.73
C ASN A 213 -7.15 -51.57 28.03
N GLY A 214 -6.08 -52.16 27.51
CA GLY A 214 -4.70 -51.76 27.76
C GLY A 214 -3.92 -52.78 28.59
N SER A 215 -4.62 -53.61 29.36
CA SER A 215 -4.01 -54.64 30.23
C SER A 215 -4.58 -56.04 29.97
N ALA A 216 -5.86 -56.14 29.59
CA ALA A 216 -6.54 -57.40 29.32
C ALA A 216 -7.63 -57.22 28.26
N TRP A 217 -8.07 -58.35 27.71
CA TRP A 217 -9.32 -58.42 26.95
C TRP A 217 -10.50 -58.31 27.92
N ASP A 218 -11.39 -57.36 27.67
CA ASP A 218 -12.60 -57.10 28.44
C ASP A 218 -13.83 -57.38 27.59
N ALA A 219 -14.82 -58.06 28.15
CA ALA A 219 -16.04 -58.44 27.42
C ALA A 219 -17.00 -57.25 27.33
N LEU A 220 -17.39 -56.87 26.11
CA LEU A 220 -18.28 -55.73 25.86
C LEU A 220 -19.78 -56.10 25.89
N GLY A 221 -20.07 -57.35 26.21
CA GLY A 221 -21.42 -57.91 26.32
C GLY A 221 -21.42 -59.38 25.95
N GLY A 222 -21.90 -60.21 26.87
CA GLY A 222 -22.37 -61.56 26.57
C GLY A 222 -23.88 -61.52 26.29
N ALA A 223 -24.39 -62.42 25.45
CA ALA A 223 -25.84 -62.59 25.31
C ALA A 223 -26.46 -63.05 26.64
N LEU A 224 -27.62 -62.48 26.99
CA LEU A 224 -28.42 -62.84 28.17
C LEU A 224 -28.81 -64.33 28.06
N ASP A 225 -28.36 -65.15 29.01
CA ASP A 225 -28.78 -66.55 29.06
C ASP A 225 -30.18 -66.62 29.65
N LEU A 226 -31.15 -67.04 28.85
CA LEU A 226 -32.54 -67.23 29.25
C LEU A 226 -32.79 -68.73 29.36
N GLU A 227 -32.55 -69.28 30.54
CA GLU A 227 -32.96 -70.64 30.86
C GLU A 227 -34.48 -70.64 31.12
N ALA A 228 -35.21 -71.46 30.36
CA ALA A 228 -36.63 -71.65 30.58
C ALA A 228 -36.84 -72.37 31.91
N ILE A 229 -37.63 -71.78 32.81
CA ILE A 229 -38.01 -72.42 34.08
C ILE A 229 -38.80 -73.71 33.78
N THR A 230 -38.45 -74.81 34.45
CA THR A 230 -39.20 -76.06 34.30
C THR A 230 -40.44 -76.04 35.20
N ASN A 231 -41.46 -76.85 34.89
CA ASN A 231 -42.63 -76.96 35.77
C ASN A 231 -42.26 -77.44 37.18
N ALA A 232 -41.20 -78.24 37.32
CA ALA A 232 -40.72 -78.70 38.63
C ALA A 232 -40.14 -77.54 39.46
N ASP A 233 -39.41 -76.61 38.83
CA ASP A 233 -38.86 -75.42 39.51
C ASP A 233 -39.99 -74.45 39.91
N ILE A 234 -41.08 -74.37 39.13
CA ILE A 234 -42.29 -73.61 39.49
C ILE A 234 -42.98 -74.21 40.71
N ASP A 235 -43.11 -75.53 40.75
CA ASP A 235 -43.79 -76.26 41.83
C ASP A 235 -43.05 -76.11 43.18
N GLU A 236 -41.72 -76.00 43.16
CA GLU A 236 -40.89 -75.79 44.36
C GLU A 236 -40.94 -74.35 44.91
N ILE A 237 -41.32 -73.37 44.09
CA ILE A 237 -41.54 -71.97 44.52
C ILE A 237 -42.94 -71.78 45.13
N CYS A 238 -43.90 -72.65 44.77
CA CYS A 238 -45.30 -72.56 45.19
C CYS A 238 -45.61 -73.19 46.57
N VAL A 239 -44.61 -73.39 47.43
CA VAL A 239 -44.76 -74.00 48.77
C VAL A 239 -44.90 -72.94 49.86
#